data_AF-A0A7C7U517-F1
#
_entry.id   AF-A0A7C7U517-F1
#
_cell.length_a   1.000
_cell.length_b   1.000
_cell.length_c   1.000
_cell.angle_alpha   90.00
_cell.angle_beta   90.00
_cell.angle_gamma   90.00
#
_symmetry.space_group_name_H-M   'P 1'
#
loop_
_entity.id
_entity.type
_entity.pdbx_description
1 polymer ?
#
loop_
_entity_poly.entity_id
_entity_poly.type
_entity_poly.pdbx_seq_one_letter_code
_entity_poly.pdbx_strand_id
1 'polypeptide(L)'
;MALALLALVVLARLWFSKSYAEAAGRFAIACQELTSAGHNVSHQRLKLGIKGPEAEELAIDIAVIGSLDSGKAIMSSSGVHGVEGYPGSAIQLSIMDKLAKSPTFDDHAVIFIHAVNPYGMAWWRRFNENNVDLNRNFLRTDEHYSGVPEGYEEVKDFINPKTAPKKREPSFNIRALMLILRHGFDNLKQAVAEGQYQYPTAIQYGGSKLEKGPTMLTEWLMTNLASTNKLFAIDHHTGLGPSGHDTLLLPLELKFDDREKFEKLQDLFPGHIELLDAKSGVGYEIKGD
;
A
#
# COMPACT_ATOMS: atom_id res chain seq x y z
N MET A 1 5.97 -6.84 31.95
CA MET A 1 6.35 -6.12 30.70
C MET A 1 7.25 -6.94 29.79
N ALA A 2 8.41 -7.45 30.25
CA ALA A 2 9.35 -8.17 29.37
C ALA A 2 8.77 -9.45 28.72
N LEU A 3 8.01 -10.27 29.47
CA LEU A 3 7.33 -11.46 28.93
C LEU A 3 6.21 -11.12 27.92
N ALA A 4 5.49 -10.02 28.12
CA ALA A 4 4.46 -9.57 27.19
C ALA A 4 5.09 -9.04 25.89
N LEU A 5 6.19 -8.28 25.98
CA LEU A 5 6.97 -7.87 24.81
C LEU A 5 7.57 -9.08 24.07
N LEU A 6 8.09 -10.08 24.79
CA LEU A 6 8.65 -11.28 24.20
C LEU A 6 7.57 -12.11 23.49
N ALA A 7 6.39 -12.27 24.10
CA ALA A 7 5.25 -12.95 23.48
C ALA A 7 4.75 -12.20 22.23
N LEU A 8 4.68 -10.86 22.27
CA LEU A 8 4.32 -10.02 21.13
C LEU A 8 5.35 -10.14 19.99
N VAL A 9 6.65 -10.17 20.30
CA VAL A 9 7.73 -10.36 19.32
C VAL A 9 7.70 -11.77 18.72
N VAL A 10 7.36 -12.79 19.50
CA VAL A 10 7.20 -14.18 19.01
C VAL A 10 5.96 -14.30 18.10
N LEU A 11 4.84 -13.67 18.48
CA LEU A 11 3.62 -13.63 17.66
C LEU A 11 3.78 -12.78 16.40
N ALA A 12 4.54 -11.68 16.44
CA ALA A 12 4.85 -10.89 15.25
C ALA A 12 5.74 -11.69 14.29
N ARG A 13 6.82 -12.31 14.80
CA ARG A 13 7.67 -13.21 14.00
C ARG A 13 6.91 -14.37 13.38
N LEU A 14 5.75 -14.73 13.93
CA LEU A 14 4.88 -15.75 13.34
C LEU A 14 4.40 -15.34 11.96
N TRP A 15 4.12 -14.06 11.71
CA TRP A 15 3.43 -13.59 10.49
C TRP A 15 4.33 -12.91 9.46
N PHE A 16 5.43 -12.28 9.89
CA PHE A 16 6.35 -11.63 8.96
C PHE A 16 7.14 -12.66 8.13
N SER A 17 7.29 -12.37 6.84
CA SER A 17 8.09 -13.16 5.90
C SER A 17 9.41 -12.47 5.59
N LYS A 18 10.45 -13.24 5.23
CA LYS A 18 11.80 -12.71 4.94
C LYS A 18 12.08 -12.48 3.46
N SER A 19 11.24 -13.03 2.58
CA SER A 19 11.31 -12.80 1.14
C SER A 19 9.90 -12.78 0.54
N TYR A 20 9.78 -12.24 -0.67
CA TYR A 20 8.55 -12.30 -1.44
C TYR A 20 8.11 -13.76 -1.68
N ALA A 21 9.05 -14.63 -2.04
CA ALA A 21 8.76 -16.05 -2.25
C ALA A 21 8.15 -16.72 -1.01
N GLU A 22 8.70 -16.44 0.18
CA GLU A 22 8.13 -16.91 1.44
C GLU A 22 6.73 -16.33 1.67
N ALA A 23 6.55 -15.02 1.48
CA ALA A 23 5.26 -14.35 1.69
C ALA A 23 4.17 -14.91 0.76
N ALA A 24 4.45 -15.05 -0.54
CA ALA A 24 3.52 -15.59 -1.52
C ALA A 24 3.18 -17.06 -1.24
N GLY A 25 4.17 -17.87 -0.86
CA GLY A 25 3.96 -19.27 -0.49
C GLY A 25 3.05 -19.41 0.74
N ARG A 26 3.28 -18.57 1.76
CA ARG A 26 2.47 -18.56 2.98
C ARG A 26 1.05 -18.06 2.72
N PHE A 27 0.87 -17.08 1.85
CA PHE A 27 -0.45 -16.62 1.41
C PHE A 27 -1.25 -17.74 0.72
N ALA A 28 -0.60 -18.50 -0.17
CA ALA A 28 -1.23 -19.65 -0.82
C ALA A 28 -1.60 -20.76 0.19
N ILE A 29 -0.73 -21.05 1.17
CA ILE A 29 -1.03 -21.99 2.25
C ILE A 29 -2.25 -21.52 3.06
N ALA A 30 -2.30 -20.24 3.43
CA ALA A 30 -3.45 -19.69 4.16
C ALA A 30 -4.77 -19.81 3.37
N CYS A 31 -4.74 -19.68 2.04
CA CYS A 31 -5.91 -19.96 1.19
C CYS A 31 -6.36 -21.43 1.26
N GLN A 32 -5.41 -22.37 1.30
CA GLN A 32 -5.69 -23.79 1.43
C GLN A 32 -6.26 -24.14 2.81
N GLU A 33 -5.76 -23.50 3.87
CA GLU A 33 -6.27 -23.66 5.23
C GLU A 33 -7.71 -23.17 5.35
N LEU A 34 -8.04 -22.02 4.76
CA LEU A 34 -9.41 -21.51 4.67
C LEU A 34 -10.34 -22.47 3.91
N THR A 35 -9.87 -23.02 2.79
CA THR A 35 -10.61 -24.03 2.02
C THR A 35 -10.85 -25.29 2.86
N SER A 36 -9.84 -25.76 3.59
CA SER A 36 -9.92 -26.93 4.46
C SER A 36 -10.86 -26.71 5.66
N ALA A 37 -11.01 -25.46 6.11
CA ALA A 37 -11.97 -25.04 7.12
C ALA A 37 -13.41 -24.90 6.57
N GLY A 38 -13.63 -25.16 5.27
CA GLY A 38 -14.95 -25.17 4.63
C GLY A 38 -15.39 -23.85 4.03
N HIS A 39 -14.56 -22.80 4.05
CA HIS A 39 -14.88 -21.55 3.37
C HIS A 39 -14.88 -21.72 1.86
N ASN A 40 -15.77 -21.00 1.16
CA ASN A 40 -15.67 -20.85 -0.29
C ASN A 40 -14.49 -19.93 -0.61
N VAL A 41 -13.44 -20.45 -1.27
CA VAL A 41 -12.21 -19.71 -1.56
C VAL A 41 -11.85 -19.82 -3.04
N SER A 42 -11.65 -18.67 -3.69
CA SER A 42 -11.01 -18.56 -5.00
C SER A 42 -9.66 -17.88 -4.84
N HIS A 43 -8.59 -18.49 -5.36
CA HIS A 43 -7.24 -17.94 -5.37
C HIS A 43 -6.73 -17.83 -6.81
N GLN A 44 -6.42 -16.61 -7.24
CA GLN A 44 -5.87 -16.31 -8.56
C GLN A 44 -4.50 -15.65 -8.45
N ARG A 45 -3.62 -15.94 -9.41
CA ARG A 45 -2.28 -15.34 -9.49
C ARG A 45 -2.13 -14.58 -10.81
N LEU A 46 -2.11 -13.26 -10.74
CA LEU A 46 -1.88 -12.38 -11.88
C LEU A 46 -0.36 -12.29 -12.13
N LYS A 47 0.16 -13.17 -13.00
CA LYS A 47 1.60 -13.31 -13.25
C LYS A 47 2.16 -12.16 -14.09
N LEU A 48 3.19 -11.48 -13.59
CA LEU A 48 3.81 -10.34 -14.29
C LEU A 48 4.70 -10.79 -15.47
N GLY A 49 5.08 -12.08 -15.53
CA GLY A 49 5.98 -12.60 -16.55
C GLY A 49 7.45 -12.21 -16.35
N ILE A 50 7.80 -11.79 -15.13
CA ILE A 50 9.16 -11.48 -14.69
C ILE A 50 9.50 -12.32 -13.45
N LYS A 51 10.79 -12.47 -13.17
CA LYS A 51 11.32 -13.29 -12.08
C LYS A 51 11.94 -12.44 -10.98
N GLY A 52 11.75 -12.87 -9.74
CA GLY A 52 12.36 -12.30 -8.54
C GLY A 52 13.84 -12.66 -8.34
N PRO A 53 14.46 -12.18 -7.25
CA PRO A 53 15.86 -12.45 -6.93
C PRO A 53 16.15 -13.93 -6.64
N GLU A 54 15.15 -14.73 -6.27
CA GLU A 54 15.25 -16.17 -6.05
C GLU A 54 14.79 -16.98 -7.29
N ALA A 55 14.67 -16.34 -8.45
CA ALA A 55 14.11 -16.88 -9.70
C ALA A 55 12.63 -17.32 -9.60
N GLU A 56 11.95 -16.91 -8.54
CA GLU A 56 10.52 -17.11 -8.33
C GLU A 56 9.69 -16.27 -9.32
N GLU A 57 8.51 -16.76 -9.66
CA GLU A 57 7.59 -15.99 -10.51
C GLU A 57 6.88 -14.92 -9.70
N LEU A 58 6.97 -13.67 -10.16
CA LEU A 58 6.26 -12.57 -9.52
C LEU A 58 4.82 -12.51 -10.02
N ALA A 59 3.90 -12.41 -9.07
CA ALA A 59 2.47 -12.29 -9.30
C ALA A 59 1.80 -11.42 -8.24
N ILE A 60 0.67 -10.81 -8.62
CA ILE A 60 -0.31 -10.30 -7.67
C ILE A 60 -1.24 -11.47 -7.35
N ASP A 61 -1.17 -11.98 -6.12
CA ASP A 61 -2.08 -13.00 -5.61
C ASP A 61 -3.39 -12.33 -5.14
N ILE A 62 -4.53 -12.86 -5.58
CA ILE A 62 -5.85 -12.38 -5.19
C ILE A 62 -6.64 -13.55 -4.62
N ALA A 63 -7.04 -13.45 -3.36
CA ALA A 63 -7.91 -14.41 -2.70
C ALA A 63 -9.28 -13.78 -2.46
N VAL A 64 -10.34 -14.51 -2.82
CA VAL A 64 -11.74 -14.16 -2.53
C VAL A 64 -12.32 -15.24 -1.65
N ILE A 65 -12.79 -14.87 -0.46
CA ILE A 65 -13.41 -15.76 0.52
C ILE A 65 -14.89 -15.38 0.66
N GLY A 66 -15.79 -16.36 0.63
CA GLY A 66 -17.25 -16.14 0.70
C GLY A 66 -17.85 -15.93 -0.69
N SER A 67 -18.80 -15.00 -0.83
CA SER A 67 -19.55 -14.81 -2.08
C SER A 67 -19.62 -13.35 -2.55
N LEU A 68 -19.12 -13.11 -3.77
CA LEU A 68 -19.26 -11.83 -4.48
C LEU A 68 -20.71 -11.57 -4.95
N ASP A 69 -21.51 -12.63 -5.12
CA ASP A 69 -22.91 -12.52 -5.56
C ASP A 69 -23.79 -11.81 -4.51
N SER A 70 -23.32 -11.76 -3.25
CA SER A 70 -23.95 -10.98 -2.17
C SER A 70 -23.99 -9.48 -2.44
N GLY A 71 -23.14 -8.99 -3.35
CA GLY A 71 -22.93 -7.57 -3.64
C GLY A 71 -22.19 -6.80 -2.55
N LYS A 72 -21.69 -7.48 -1.49
CA LYS A 72 -20.99 -6.88 -0.36
C LYS A 72 -19.59 -7.45 -0.25
N ALA A 73 -18.58 -6.60 -0.20
CA ALA A 73 -17.19 -7.03 -0.04
C ALA A 73 -16.41 -6.14 0.94
N ILE A 74 -15.50 -6.77 1.66
CA ILE A 74 -14.40 -6.11 2.36
C ILE A 74 -13.12 -6.46 1.61
N MET A 75 -12.31 -5.46 1.27
CA MET A 75 -11.07 -5.64 0.56
C MET A 75 -9.89 -5.17 1.39
N SER A 76 -8.82 -5.95 1.37
CA SER A 76 -7.54 -5.67 2.01
C SER A 76 -6.44 -5.79 0.96
N SER A 77 -5.84 -4.67 0.57
CA SER A 77 -4.69 -4.64 -0.34
C SER A 77 -3.41 -4.35 0.43
N SER A 78 -2.29 -4.85 -0.09
CA SER A 78 -0.98 -4.59 0.49
C SER A 78 0.08 -4.36 -0.59
N GLY A 79 1.10 -3.60 -0.21
CA GLY A 79 2.33 -3.48 -0.96
C GLY A 79 2.18 -2.76 -2.29
N VAL A 80 1.36 -1.71 -2.38
CA VAL A 80 1.45 -0.74 -3.49
C VAL A 80 2.84 -0.09 -3.50
N HIS A 81 3.33 0.28 -2.32
CA HIS A 81 4.76 0.41 -2.06
C HIS A 81 5.32 -0.97 -1.72
N GLY A 82 6.14 -1.55 -2.59
CA GLY A 82 6.46 -2.97 -2.49
C GLY A 82 7.09 -3.40 -1.16
N VAL A 83 8.01 -2.61 -0.60
CA VAL A 83 8.64 -2.90 0.71
C VAL A 83 7.63 -2.93 1.87
N GLU A 84 6.52 -2.20 1.76
CA GLU A 84 5.43 -2.18 2.74
C GLU A 84 4.50 -3.38 2.57
N GLY A 85 4.70 -4.20 1.52
CA GLY A 85 4.01 -5.47 1.34
C GLY A 85 4.30 -6.48 2.44
N TYR A 86 5.46 -6.43 3.12
CA TYR A 86 5.77 -7.35 4.23
C TYR A 86 4.87 -7.16 5.47
N PRO A 87 4.73 -5.93 6.04
CA PRO A 87 3.78 -5.71 7.12
C PRO A 87 2.33 -5.94 6.69
N GLY A 88 1.94 -5.50 5.49
CA GLY A 88 0.58 -5.76 4.97
C GLY A 88 0.28 -7.25 4.83
N SER A 89 1.22 -8.03 4.26
CA SER A 89 1.14 -9.49 4.17
C SER A 89 0.99 -10.15 5.54
N ALA A 90 1.77 -9.72 6.53
CA ALA A 90 1.67 -10.24 7.89
C ALA A 90 0.28 -10.00 8.51
N ILE A 91 -0.30 -8.82 8.29
CA ILE A 91 -1.67 -8.49 8.72
C ILE A 91 -2.68 -9.40 8.02
N GLN A 92 -2.58 -9.54 6.69
CA GLN A 92 -3.47 -10.40 5.91
C GLN A 92 -3.41 -11.86 6.39
N LEU A 93 -2.22 -12.43 6.57
CA LEU A 93 -2.04 -13.80 7.07
C LEU A 93 -2.66 -14.00 8.46
N SER A 94 -2.49 -13.03 9.36
CA SER A 94 -3.11 -13.05 10.70
C SER A 94 -4.65 -13.03 10.63
N ILE A 95 -5.23 -12.28 9.68
CA ILE A 95 -6.67 -12.27 9.47
C ILE A 95 -7.14 -13.59 8.87
N MET A 96 -6.44 -14.13 7.86
CA MET A 96 -6.77 -15.40 7.23
C MET A 96 -6.75 -16.57 8.25
N ASP A 97 -5.79 -16.60 9.16
CA ASP A 97 -5.74 -17.57 10.27
C ASP A 97 -6.96 -17.46 11.21
N LYS A 98 -7.41 -16.25 11.53
CA LYS A 98 -8.63 -16.04 12.32
C LYS A 98 -9.89 -16.48 11.56
N LEU A 99 -9.96 -16.18 10.27
CA LEU A 99 -11.08 -16.60 9.42
C LEU A 99 -11.15 -18.13 9.31
N ALA A 100 -10.01 -18.82 9.18
CA ALA A 100 -9.96 -20.29 9.16
C ALA A 100 -10.48 -20.94 10.45
N LYS A 101 -10.50 -20.20 11.56
CA LYS A 101 -11.05 -20.64 12.86
C LYS A 101 -12.49 -20.16 13.12
N SER A 102 -13.05 -19.42 12.18
CA SER A 102 -14.39 -18.85 12.26
C SER A 102 -15.40 -19.66 11.45
N PRO A 103 -16.71 -19.58 11.75
CA PRO A 103 -17.74 -20.16 10.91
C PRO A 103 -17.66 -19.66 9.46
N THR A 104 -18.06 -20.52 8.52
CA THR A 104 -18.18 -20.17 7.10
C THR A 104 -19.26 -19.12 6.88
N PHE A 105 -19.10 -18.30 5.84
CA PHE A 105 -20.03 -17.23 5.49
C PHE A 105 -20.15 -17.09 3.97
N ASP A 106 -21.33 -16.70 3.50
CA ASP A 106 -21.64 -16.45 2.08
C ASP A 106 -22.53 -15.21 1.87
N ASP A 107 -22.80 -14.43 2.94
CA ASP A 107 -23.60 -13.20 2.89
C ASP A 107 -22.77 -11.95 2.53
N HIS A 108 -21.45 -12.12 2.39
CA HIS A 108 -20.46 -11.15 1.94
C HIS A 108 -19.22 -11.86 1.38
N ALA A 109 -18.29 -11.09 0.82
CA ALA A 109 -16.96 -11.53 0.45
C ALA A 109 -15.87 -10.81 1.24
N VAL A 110 -14.74 -11.49 1.49
CA VAL A 110 -13.48 -10.89 1.92
C VAL A 110 -12.45 -11.10 0.82
N ILE A 111 -11.85 -10.01 0.34
CA ILE A 111 -10.88 -10.00 -0.75
C ILE A 111 -9.51 -9.61 -0.20
N PHE A 112 -8.50 -10.42 -0.44
CA PHE A 112 -7.11 -10.09 -0.15
C PHE A 112 -6.31 -9.95 -1.44
N ILE A 113 -5.57 -8.85 -1.58
CA ILE A 113 -4.62 -8.60 -2.66
C ILE A 113 -3.21 -8.59 -2.07
N HIS A 114 -2.38 -9.54 -2.50
CA HIS A 114 -1.04 -9.80 -1.98
C HIS A 114 -0.03 -10.02 -3.12
N ALA A 115 0.89 -9.13 -3.42
CA ALA A 115 0.90 -7.71 -3.10
C ALA A 115 0.81 -6.96 -4.44
N VAL A 116 0.31 -5.72 -4.43
CA VAL A 116 0.10 -4.92 -5.65
C VAL A 116 1.40 -4.71 -6.44
N ASN A 117 2.53 -4.54 -5.74
CA ASN A 117 3.86 -4.38 -6.32
C ASN A 117 4.79 -5.55 -5.91
N PRO A 118 4.65 -6.74 -6.53
CA PRO A 118 5.46 -7.90 -6.16
C PRO A 118 6.95 -7.68 -6.50
N TYR A 119 7.26 -6.84 -7.51
CA TYR A 119 8.64 -6.45 -7.80
C TYR A 119 9.22 -5.57 -6.68
N GLY A 120 8.54 -4.50 -6.26
CA GLY A 120 9.05 -3.67 -5.17
C GLY A 120 9.29 -4.51 -3.90
N MET A 121 8.37 -5.42 -3.59
CA MET A 121 8.46 -6.29 -2.41
C MET A 121 9.68 -7.24 -2.48
N ALA A 122 9.86 -7.93 -3.61
CA ALA A 122 10.96 -8.88 -3.78
C ALA A 122 12.35 -8.22 -3.71
N TRP A 123 12.49 -6.95 -4.10
CA TRP A 123 13.76 -6.21 -4.06
C TRP A 123 13.89 -5.26 -2.86
N TRP A 124 12.97 -5.32 -1.88
CA TRP A 124 12.97 -4.43 -0.71
C TRP A 124 12.93 -2.94 -1.07
N ARG A 125 12.11 -2.58 -2.06
CA ARG A 125 11.99 -1.20 -2.55
C ARG A 125 10.54 -0.75 -2.59
N ARG A 126 10.36 0.57 -2.60
CA ARG A 126 9.04 1.20 -2.78
C ARG A 126 8.50 1.01 -4.20
N PHE A 127 9.34 1.24 -5.21
CA PHE A 127 8.96 1.34 -6.62
C PHE A 127 8.99 0.00 -7.36
N ASN A 128 8.22 -0.11 -8.44
CA ASN A 128 8.14 -1.28 -9.30
C ASN A 128 9.39 -1.48 -10.19
N GLU A 129 9.31 -2.41 -11.15
CA GLU A 129 10.36 -2.77 -12.09
C GLU A 129 10.83 -1.61 -12.98
N ASN A 130 9.97 -0.62 -13.22
CA ASN A 130 10.23 0.54 -14.07
C ASN A 130 10.55 1.81 -13.27
N ASN A 131 10.86 1.67 -11.98
CA ASN A 131 11.06 2.78 -11.04
C ASN A 131 9.81 3.66 -10.86
N VAL A 132 8.63 3.10 -11.13
CA VAL A 132 7.34 3.78 -10.92
C VAL A 132 6.87 3.55 -9.48
N ASP A 133 6.50 4.64 -8.81
CA ASP A 133 5.69 4.61 -7.61
C ASP A 133 4.25 4.30 -8.00
N LEU A 134 3.77 3.10 -7.64
CA LEU A 134 2.42 2.68 -7.98
C LEU A 134 1.35 3.50 -7.26
N ASN A 135 1.67 4.09 -6.11
CA ASN A 135 0.79 5.01 -5.39
C ASN A 135 0.70 6.40 -6.07
N ARG A 136 1.32 6.55 -7.24
CA ARG A 136 1.16 7.72 -8.14
C ARG A 136 0.78 7.29 -9.55
N ASN A 137 0.39 6.03 -9.74
CA ASN A 137 0.21 5.46 -11.06
C ASN A 137 -1.27 5.22 -11.40
N PHE A 138 -2.14 5.08 -10.41
CA PHE A 138 -3.59 4.89 -10.57
C PHE A 138 -4.31 6.22 -10.84
N LEU A 139 -3.85 6.97 -11.84
CA LEU A 139 -4.45 8.25 -12.21
C LEU A 139 -5.93 8.10 -12.58
N ARG A 140 -6.73 9.07 -12.14
CA ARG A 140 -8.13 9.20 -12.57
C ARG A 140 -8.21 9.56 -14.05
N THR A 141 -9.39 9.38 -14.64
CA THR A 141 -9.63 9.68 -16.06
C THR A 141 -9.43 11.14 -16.45
N ASP A 142 -9.56 12.06 -15.50
CA ASP A 142 -9.34 13.50 -15.64
C ASP A 142 -7.91 13.94 -15.29
N GLU A 143 -7.02 12.99 -14.95
CA GLU A 143 -5.62 13.25 -14.66
C GLU A 143 -4.70 12.79 -15.80
N HIS A 144 -3.47 13.32 -15.82
CA HIS A 144 -2.50 13.07 -16.87
C HIS A 144 -1.12 12.77 -16.27
N TYR A 145 -0.40 11.81 -16.88
CA TYR A 145 0.98 11.47 -16.54
C TYR A 145 1.95 12.54 -17.03
N SER A 146 1.84 13.75 -16.49
CA SER A 146 2.66 14.89 -16.92
C SER A 146 2.90 15.90 -15.80
N GLY A 147 4.05 16.55 -15.85
CA GLY A 147 4.40 17.66 -14.96
C GLY A 147 5.09 17.23 -13.68
N VAL A 148 5.34 18.25 -12.85
CA VAL A 148 5.99 18.15 -11.55
C VAL A 148 5.25 19.07 -10.56
N PRO A 149 5.28 18.79 -9.25
CA PRO A 149 4.73 19.68 -8.23
C PRO A 149 5.41 21.04 -8.23
N GLU A 150 4.70 22.06 -7.74
CA GLU A 150 5.32 23.37 -7.49
C GLU A 150 6.50 23.21 -6.52
N GLY A 151 7.61 23.88 -6.82
CA GLY A 151 8.84 23.78 -6.02
C GLY A 151 9.68 22.51 -6.24
N TYR A 152 9.21 21.52 -7.01
CA TYR A 152 9.97 20.28 -7.25
C TYR A 152 11.34 20.56 -7.90
N GLU A 153 11.38 21.45 -8.89
CA GLU A 153 12.63 21.79 -9.59
C GLU A 153 13.69 22.39 -8.66
N GLU A 154 13.27 23.06 -7.60
CA GLU A 154 14.16 23.68 -6.61
C GLU A 154 14.86 22.64 -5.73
N VAL A 155 14.27 21.45 -5.60
CA VAL A 155 14.77 20.35 -4.75
C VAL A 155 15.18 19.10 -5.52
N LYS A 156 14.89 19.04 -6.82
CA LYS A 156 15.14 17.88 -7.67
C LYS A 156 16.56 17.35 -7.55
N ASP A 157 17.56 18.23 -7.65
CA ASP A 157 18.98 17.83 -7.63
C ASP A 157 19.45 17.45 -6.22
N PHE A 158 18.72 17.86 -5.17
CA PHE A 158 18.99 17.49 -3.79
C PHE A 158 18.46 16.08 -3.48
N ILE A 159 17.25 15.75 -3.92
CA ILE A 159 16.60 14.47 -3.62
C ILE A 159 16.94 13.35 -4.62
N ASN A 160 17.46 13.71 -5.81
CA ASN A 160 17.86 12.76 -6.86
C ASN A 160 19.36 12.85 -7.14
N PRO A 161 20.22 12.29 -6.28
CA PRO A 161 21.66 12.36 -6.48
C PRO A 161 22.08 11.55 -7.70
N LYS A 162 23.00 12.12 -8.52
CA LYS A 162 23.52 11.48 -9.74
C LYS A 162 24.37 10.24 -9.47
N THR A 163 24.83 10.06 -8.23
CA THR A 163 25.65 8.94 -7.78
C THR A 163 25.14 8.46 -6.44
N ALA A 164 25.38 7.19 -6.11
CA ALA A 164 25.02 6.65 -4.80
C ALA A 164 25.58 7.55 -3.67
N PRO A 165 24.74 8.01 -2.73
CA PRO A 165 25.18 8.89 -1.66
C PRO A 165 26.16 8.15 -0.74
N LYS A 166 27.12 8.89 -0.19
CA LYS A 166 28.04 8.32 0.82
C LYS A 166 27.26 8.08 2.12
N LYS A 167 27.57 6.98 2.84
CA LYS A 167 26.90 6.63 4.12
C LYS A 167 26.85 7.78 5.14
N ARG A 168 27.81 8.71 5.07
CA ARG A 168 27.81 9.95 5.83
C ARG A 168 28.20 11.08 4.89
N GLU A 169 27.26 11.96 4.61
CA GLU A 169 27.51 13.14 3.80
C GLU A 169 27.08 14.39 4.58
N PRO A 170 27.99 15.04 5.34
CA PRO A 170 27.66 16.23 6.11
C PRO A 170 27.08 17.37 5.25
N SER A 171 27.46 17.40 3.96
CA SER A 171 26.94 18.35 2.98
C SER A 171 25.42 18.23 2.80
N PHE A 172 24.86 17.01 2.96
CA PHE A 172 23.43 16.75 2.84
C PHE A 172 22.64 17.53 3.89
N ASN A 173 23.05 17.45 5.16
CA ASN A 173 22.36 18.13 6.26
C ASN A 173 22.39 19.65 6.11
N ILE A 174 23.52 20.20 5.65
CA ILE A 174 23.67 21.64 5.42
C ILE A 174 22.77 22.07 4.25
N ARG A 175 22.76 21.33 3.14
CA ARG A 175 21.88 21.60 1.99
C ARG A 175 20.41 21.48 2.36
N ALA A 176 20.04 20.46 3.12
CA ALA A 176 18.68 20.26 3.64
C ALA A 176 18.24 21.47 4.46
N LEU A 177 19.07 21.93 5.41
CA LEU A 177 18.76 23.09 6.24
C LEU A 177 18.62 24.37 5.40
N MET A 178 19.50 24.60 4.42
CA MET A 178 19.43 25.76 3.54
C MET A 178 18.15 25.76 2.69
N LEU A 179 17.72 24.59 2.20
CA LEU A 179 16.45 24.44 1.49
C LEU A 179 15.28 24.72 2.43
N ILE A 180 15.28 24.16 3.64
CA ILE A 180 14.21 24.37 4.63
C ILE A 180 14.08 25.85 4.99
N LEU A 181 15.19 26.55 5.22
CA LEU A 181 15.18 27.99 5.52
C LEU A 181 14.66 28.84 4.35
N ARG A 182 14.85 28.39 3.10
CA ARG A 182 14.46 29.14 1.90
C ARG A 182 13.01 28.89 1.48
N HIS A 183 12.56 27.64 1.57
CA HIS A 183 11.27 27.21 0.99
C HIS A 183 10.24 26.81 2.04
N GLY A 184 10.65 26.62 3.31
CA GLY A 184 9.80 26.10 4.38
C GLY A 184 9.70 24.57 4.36
N PHE A 185 9.59 23.95 5.54
CA PHE A 185 9.59 22.48 5.66
C PHE A 185 8.40 21.84 4.96
N ASP A 186 7.20 22.39 5.13
CA ASP A 186 5.96 21.79 4.59
C ASP A 186 5.91 21.83 3.06
N ASN A 187 6.31 22.94 2.45
CA ASN A 187 6.39 23.06 0.98
C ASN A 187 7.40 22.06 0.39
N LEU A 188 8.55 21.87 1.05
CA LEU A 188 9.53 20.87 0.64
C LEU A 188 8.99 19.45 0.78
N LYS A 189 8.35 19.16 1.91
CA LYS A 189 7.73 17.85 2.14
C LYS A 189 6.69 17.56 1.06
N GLN A 190 5.80 18.51 0.74
CA GLN A 190 4.80 18.37 -0.32
C GLN A 190 5.45 18.19 -1.69
N ALA A 191 6.39 19.05 -2.08
CA ALA A 191 7.07 18.96 -3.37
C ALA A 191 7.76 17.60 -3.59
N VAL A 192 8.28 16.98 -2.53
CA VAL A 192 8.88 15.65 -2.59
C VAL A 192 7.82 14.55 -2.56
N ALA A 193 6.80 14.67 -1.71
CA ALA A 193 5.86 13.58 -1.45
C ALA A 193 4.76 13.46 -2.50
N GLU A 194 4.34 14.55 -3.15
CA GLU A 194 3.24 14.56 -4.13
C GLU A 194 3.50 13.66 -5.34
N GLY A 195 4.78 13.46 -5.70
CA GLY A 195 5.18 12.68 -6.87
C GLY A 195 5.21 13.50 -8.16
N GLN A 196 5.80 12.93 -9.20
CA GLN A 196 6.09 13.64 -10.45
C GLN A 196 6.10 12.71 -11.65
N TYR A 197 5.95 13.25 -12.87
CA TYR A 197 5.77 12.45 -14.10
C TYR A 197 6.77 12.81 -15.22
N GLN A 198 7.76 13.67 -14.93
CA GLN A 198 8.68 14.20 -15.93
C GLN A 198 10.06 13.51 -15.92
N TYR A 199 10.49 12.97 -14.78
CA TYR A 199 11.84 12.46 -14.55
C TYR A 199 11.81 10.97 -14.17
N PRO A 200 11.92 10.05 -15.15
CA PRO A 200 11.75 8.61 -14.90
C PRO A 200 12.76 7.98 -13.92
N THR A 201 13.94 8.59 -13.79
CA THR A 201 15.00 8.10 -12.89
C THR A 201 14.93 8.71 -11.49
N ALA A 202 14.01 9.64 -11.25
CA ALA A 202 13.87 10.30 -9.97
C ALA A 202 12.99 9.50 -9.01
N ILE A 203 13.12 9.78 -7.72
CA ILE A 203 12.20 9.24 -6.71
C ILE A 203 10.78 9.76 -6.98
N GLN A 204 9.78 8.99 -6.54
CA GLN A 204 8.37 9.38 -6.60
C GLN A 204 7.88 9.62 -8.04
N TYR A 205 8.47 8.92 -9.01
CA TYR A 205 8.03 8.96 -10.40
C TYR A 205 6.74 8.16 -10.59
N GLY A 206 5.65 8.77 -11.05
CA GLY A 206 4.35 8.12 -11.21
C GLY A 206 4.14 7.38 -12.53
N GLY A 207 5.16 7.32 -13.39
CA GLY A 207 5.07 6.64 -14.69
C GLY A 207 4.67 7.58 -15.84
N SER A 208 4.46 6.99 -17.02
CA SER A 208 3.97 7.69 -18.23
C SER A 208 2.66 7.10 -18.77
N LYS A 209 2.17 6.05 -18.11
CA LYS A 209 0.96 5.28 -18.39
C LYS A 209 0.68 4.38 -17.19
N LEU A 210 -0.50 3.77 -17.15
CA LEU A 210 -0.80 2.72 -16.20
C LEU A 210 0.16 1.54 -16.40
N GLU A 211 0.81 1.10 -15.32
CA GLU A 211 1.79 0.03 -15.35
C GLU A 211 1.11 -1.34 -15.52
N LYS A 212 1.90 -2.35 -15.92
CA LYS A 212 1.36 -3.69 -16.25
C LYS A 212 0.61 -4.33 -15.08
N GLY A 213 1.23 -4.35 -13.89
CA GLY A 213 0.61 -4.91 -12.68
C GLY A 213 -0.72 -4.22 -12.33
N PRO A 214 -0.72 -2.88 -12.16
CA PRO A 214 -1.93 -2.07 -12.02
C PRO A 214 -3.00 -2.36 -13.08
N THR A 215 -2.63 -2.43 -14.37
CA THR A 215 -3.57 -2.73 -15.46
C THR A 215 -4.27 -4.08 -15.24
N MET A 216 -3.50 -5.13 -14.98
CA MET A 216 -4.04 -6.47 -14.72
C MET A 216 -4.97 -6.50 -13.49
N LEU A 217 -4.60 -5.76 -12.43
CA LEU A 217 -5.41 -5.66 -11.22
C LEU A 217 -6.72 -4.91 -11.49
N THR A 218 -6.68 -3.76 -12.17
CA THR A 218 -7.87 -2.99 -12.55
C THR A 218 -8.80 -3.81 -13.43
N GLU A 219 -8.29 -4.54 -14.43
CA GLU A 219 -9.09 -5.45 -15.26
C GLU A 219 -9.77 -6.54 -14.43
N TRP A 220 -9.05 -7.12 -13.47
CA TRP A 220 -9.60 -8.10 -12.54
C TRP A 220 -10.72 -7.49 -11.69
N LEU A 221 -10.50 -6.30 -11.11
CA LEU A 221 -11.48 -5.60 -10.29
C LEU A 221 -12.75 -5.27 -11.09
N MET A 222 -12.60 -4.71 -12.29
CA MET A 222 -13.72 -4.36 -13.16
C MET A 222 -14.54 -5.59 -13.57
N THR A 223 -13.87 -6.73 -13.81
CA THR A 223 -14.55 -7.97 -14.19
C THR A 223 -15.28 -8.61 -13.02
N ASN A 224 -14.64 -8.69 -11.85
CA ASN A 224 -15.15 -9.49 -10.74
C ASN A 224 -16.06 -8.71 -9.78
N LEU A 225 -15.94 -7.38 -9.74
CA LEU A 225 -16.70 -6.52 -8.82
C LEU A 225 -17.82 -5.73 -9.49
N ALA A 226 -18.14 -6.02 -10.75
CA ALA A 226 -19.20 -5.33 -11.50
C ALA A 226 -20.57 -5.34 -10.80
N SER A 227 -20.87 -6.38 -10.01
CA SER A 227 -22.12 -6.52 -9.26
C SER A 227 -22.01 -6.08 -7.78
N THR A 228 -20.82 -5.66 -7.33
CA THR A 228 -20.59 -5.22 -5.95
C THR A 228 -21.17 -3.83 -5.73
N ASN A 229 -22.13 -3.70 -4.81
CA ASN A 229 -22.78 -2.43 -4.47
C ASN A 229 -22.32 -1.85 -3.13
N LYS A 230 -21.65 -2.64 -2.30
CA LYS A 230 -21.06 -2.22 -1.02
C LYS A 230 -19.64 -2.75 -0.92
N LEU A 231 -18.65 -1.87 -1.02
CA LEU A 231 -17.25 -2.20 -0.87
C LEU A 231 -16.64 -1.34 0.24
N PHE A 232 -15.96 -1.99 1.19
CA PHE A 232 -15.06 -1.32 2.12
C PHE A 232 -13.64 -1.80 1.85
N ALA A 233 -12.76 -0.92 1.37
CA ALA A 233 -11.39 -1.25 1.02
C ALA A 233 -10.40 -0.60 2.00
N ILE A 234 -9.39 -1.36 2.39
CA ILE A 234 -8.27 -0.90 3.21
C ILE A 234 -6.98 -1.25 2.46
N ASP A 235 -6.15 -0.24 2.20
CA ASP A 235 -4.78 -0.46 1.73
C ASP A 235 -3.80 -0.32 2.90
N HIS A 236 -2.92 -1.31 3.05
CA HIS A 236 -1.95 -1.35 4.16
C HIS A 236 -0.68 -0.61 3.79
N HIS A 237 -0.43 0.47 4.54
CA HIS A 237 0.76 1.30 4.43
C HIS A 237 1.55 1.37 5.73
N THR A 238 2.83 1.70 5.61
CA THR A 238 3.69 2.05 6.76
C THR A 238 4.51 3.31 6.47
N GLY A 239 5.06 3.94 7.52
CA GLY A 239 5.96 5.08 7.37
C GLY A 239 5.38 6.42 7.81
N LEU A 240 4.10 6.47 8.18
CA LEU A 240 3.45 7.61 8.82
C LEU A 240 3.11 7.29 10.28
N GLY A 241 3.20 8.30 11.15
CA GLY A 241 2.86 8.20 12.57
C GLY A 241 3.94 7.53 13.46
N PRO A 242 3.66 7.39 14.77
CA PRO A 242 4.54 6.73 15.71
C PRO A 242 4.73 5.23 15.41
N SER A 243 5.92 4.71 15.67
CA SER A 243 6.20 3.28 15.51
C SER A 243 5.27 2.42 16.39
N GLY A 244 4.62 1.42 15.79
CA GLY A 244 3.73 0.49 16.49
C GLY A 244 2.34 1.05 16.80
N HIS A 245 1.99 2.20 16.22
CA HIS A 245 0.66 2.78 16.28
C HIS A 245 0.02 2.71 14.89
N ASP A 246 -1.17 2.11 14.77
CA ASP A 246 -1.93 2.06 13.53
C ASP A 246 -2.84 3.28 13.40
N THR A 247 -3.08 3.69 12.16
CA THR A 247 -3.89 4.87 11.85
C THR A 247 -4.66 4.65 10.56
N LEU A 248 -5.97 4.84 10.62
CA LEU A 248 -6.87 4.88 9.48
C LEU A 248 -6.89 6.29 8.92
N LEU A 249 -6.30 6.46 7.74
CA LEU A 249 -6.30 7.73 7.02
C LEU A 249 -7.61 7.86 6.23
N LEU A 250 -8.29 8.99 6.41
CA LEU A 250 -9.54 9.31 5.70
C LEU A 250 -9.42 10.65 4.97
N PRO A 251 -10.07 10.81 3.80
CA PRO A 251 -10.17 12.11 3.14
C PRO A 251 -10.78 13.17 4.06
N LEU A 252 -10.25 14.39 4.03
CA LEU A 252 -10.73 15.50 4.87
C LEU A 252 -12.20 15.81 4.58
N GLU A 253 -12.60 15.72 3.32
CA GLU A 253 -13.94 16.01 2.79
C GLU A 253 -14.99 15.11 3.43
N LEU A 254 -14.64 13.87 3.78
CA LEU A 254 -15.57 12.91 4.38
C LEU A 254 -16.23 13.45 5.65
N LYS A 255 -15.51 14.24 6.45
CA LYS A 255 -16.03 14.85 7.68
C LYS A 255 -17.16 15.84 7.39
N PHE A 256 -17.15 16.47 6.23
CA PHE A 256 -18.10 17.51 5.83
C PHE A 256 -19.20 16.97 4.92
N ASP A 257 -18.84 16.11 3.96
CA ASP A 257 -19.73 15.59 2.93
C ASP A 257 -20.60 14.44 3.44
N ASP A 258 -20.10 13.61 4.36
CA ASP A 258 -20.83 12.47 4.93
C ASP A 258 -20.50 12.28 6.41
N ARG A 259 -21.01 13.22 7.22
CA ARG A 259 -20.74 13.27 8.65
C ARG A 259 -21.20 12.00 9.40
N GLU A 260 -22.32 11.39 8.99
CA GLU A 260 -22.82 10.16 9.63
C GLU A 260 -21.83 9.01 9.42
N LYS A 261 -21.31 8.83 8.20
CA LYS A 261 -20.30 7.83 7.91
C LYS A 261 -19.00 8.11 8.66
N PHE A 262 -18.59 9.37 8.76
CA PHE A 262 -17.41 9.76 9.54
C PHE A 262 -17.55 9.44 11.04
N GLU A 263 -18.70 9.75 11.65
CA GLU A 263 -19.00 9.41 13.05
C GLU A 263 -19.00 7.89 13.26
N LYS A 264 -19.61 7.14 12.34
CA LYS A 264 -19.59 5.67 12.39
C LYS A 264 -18.18 5.08 12.31
N LEU A 265 -17.29 5.66 11.51
CA LEU A 265 -15.91 5.23 11.44
C LEU A 265 -15.16 5.55 12.73
N GLN A 266 -15.40 6.71 13.36
CA GLN A 266 -14.82 7.04 14.66
C GLN A 266 -15.24 6.05 15.74
N ASP A 267 -16.49 5.59 15.72
CA ASP A 267 -16.97 4.58 16.67
C ASP A 267 -16.33 3.20 16.44
N LEU A 268 -16.05 2.86 15.17
CA LEU A 268 -15.38 1.60 14.81
C LEU A 268 -13.87 1.63 15.11
N PHE A 269 -13.23 2.79 14.98
CA PHE A 269 -11.78 2.98 15.12
C PHE A 269 -11.44 4.10 16.12
N PRO A 270 -11.85 3.99 17.39
CA PRO A 270 -11.77 5.08 18.36
C PRO A 270 -10.30 5.44 18.65
N GLY A 271 -9.92 6.68 18.35
CA GLY A 271 -8.56 7.19 18.56
C GLY A 271 -7.54 6.81 17.48
N HIS A 272 -7.97 6.11 16.43
CA HIS A 272 -7.11 5.64 15.34
C HIS A 272 -7.36 6.35 14.00
N ILE A 273 -8.18 7.40 13.96
CA ILE A 273 -8.48 8.13 12.72
C ILE A 273 -7.64 9.40 12.62
N GLU A 274 -6.99 9.58 11.46
CA GLU A 274 -6.42 10.86 11.03
C GLU A 274 -6.99 11.27 9.67
N LEU A 275 -7.24 12.56 9.50
CA LEU A 275 -7.69 13.13 8.23
C LEU A 275 -6.48 13.53 7.38
N LEU A 276 -6.57 13.29 6.08
CA LEU A 276 -5.61 13.76 5.08
C LEU A 276 -5.74 15.29 4.89
N ASP A 277 -5.21 16.05 5.85
CA ASP A 277 -5.12 17.52 5.78
C ASP A 277 -3.66 17.96 5.55
N ALA A 278 -3.39 18.48 4.35
CA ALA A 278 -2.08 18.98 3.96
C ALA A 278 -1.56 20.15 4.84
N LYS A 279 -2.43 20.80 5.62
CA LYS A 279 -2.08 21.96 6.48
C LYS A 279 -1.89 21.62 7.96
N SER A 280 -2.35 20.45 8.43
CA SER A 280 -2.34 20.14 9.86
C SER A 280 -2.01 18.68 10.22
N GLY A 281 -1.81 17.81 9.23
CA GLY A 281 -1.68 16.37 9.45
C GLY A 281 -0.33 15.74 9.06
N VAL A 282 -0.26 14.43 9.28
CA VAL A 282 0.87 13.58 8.85
C VAL A 282 0.81 13.30 7.34
N GLY A 283 -0.41 13.29 6.77
CA GLY A 283 -0.70 13.07 5.37
C GLY A 283 -0.31 14.23 4.43
N TYR A 284 -0.38 13.96 3.14
CA TYR A 284 -0.07 14.89 2.05
C TYR A 284 -0.99 14.57 0.87
N GLU A 285 -1.30 15.56 0.03
CA GLU A 285 -2.13 15.35 -1.15
C GLU A 285 -1.31 14.71 -2.26
N ILE A 286 -1.89 13.70 -2.93
CA ILE A 286 -1.25 12.92 -3.98
C ILE A 286 -2.21 12.74 -5.15
N LYS A 287 -1.64 12.49 -6.33
CA LYS A 287 -2.39 12.08 -7.52
C LYS A 287 -2.06 10.64 -7.84
N GLY A 288 -3.08 9.87 -8.24
CA GLY A 288 -2.90 8.50 -8.71
C GLY A 288 -2.74 7.41 -7.63
N ASP A 289 -3.43 7.59 -6.50
CA ASP A 289 -3.67 6.53 -5.50
C ASP A 289 -4.88 5.67 -5.91
#